data_AF-A0A954WH17-F1
#
_entry.id   AF-A0A954WH17-F1
#
_cell.length_a   1.000
_cell.length_b   1.000
_cell.length_c   1.000
_cell.angle_alpha   90.00
_cell.angle_beta   90.00
_cell.angle_gamma   90.00
#
_symmetry.space_group_name_H-M   'P 1'
#
loop_
_entity.id
_entity.type
_entity.pdbx_description
1 polymer ?
#
loop_
_entity_poly.entity_id
_entity_poly.type
_entity_poly.pdbx_seq_one_letter_code
_entity_poly.pdbx_strand_id
1 'polypeptide(L)'
;PRDLETICLKCLNRSPYQRYPNASELADDLRRFLHGERILARPLALWDRVGQWARQRPALATTWVAMSCFYLYHLMRLYLTREVAAGSGESMTVTTTVLGWSLAAWGYQRLLGVNRWNRQVLYAWAATDVLILTLFLLRFDGPSSAYVMGYFVLTAGAALRFRVRLVWLVTGLSVVGYFVLLFDALLRRPDKLPEHHTSIAMFLVGILTIGIVQGLLLVRVRRQIREQAGGSGSNLAGSHHRSSSGVSASRKRVWLKR
;
A
#
# COMPACT_ATOMS: atom_id res chain seq x y z
N PRO A 1 23.14 23.10 -10.82
CA PRO A 1 24.31 22.52 -10.11
C PRO A 1 23.83 21.55 -9.02
N ARG A 2 24.42 20.36 -8.92
CA ARG A 2 23.93 19.25 -8.06
C ARG A 2 23.91 19.58 -6.56
N ASP A 3 24.85 20.39 -6.11
CA ASP A 3 24.99 20.75 -4.69
C ASP A 3 23.89 21.73 -4.25
N LEU A 4 23.59 22.74 -5.06
CA LEU A 4 22.47 23.66 -4.81
C LEU A 4 21.11 22.93 -4.84
N GLU A 5 20.96 21.98 -5.76
CA GLU A 5 19.76 21.13 -5.81
C GLU A 5 19.60 20.33 -4.51
N THR A 6 20.68 19.80 -3.96
CA THR A 6 20.69 19.07 -2.69
C THR A 6 20.26 19.96 -1.51
N ILE A 7 20.77 21.20 -1.45
CA ILE A 7 20.36 22.20 -0.44
C ILE A 7 18.86 22.50 -0.56
N CYS A 8 18.38 22.80 -1.77
CA CYS A 8 16.97 23.11 -2.03
C CYS A 8 16.05 21.93 -1.67
N LEU A 9 16.43 20.70 -2.02
CA LEU A 9 15.66 19.50 -1.70
C LEU A 9 15.60 19.22 -0.19
N LYS A 10 16.69 19.47 0.55
CA LYS A 10 16.70 19.36 2.02
C LYS A 10 15.78 20.40 2.66
N CYS A 11 15.75 21.64 2.17
CA CYS A 11 14.83 22.69 2.64
C CYS A 11 13.35 22.35 2.37
N LEU A 12 13.06 21.80 1.18
CA LEU A 12 11.70 21.45 0.74
C LEU A 12 11.21 20.10 1.27
N ASN A 13 12.00 19.40 2.07
CA ASN A 13 11.62 18.08 2.58
C ASN A 13 10.31 18.16 3.39
N ARG A 14 9.41 17.21 3.18
CA ARG A 14 8.09 17.18 3.83
C ARG A 14 8.19 16.88 5.32
N SER A 15 9.22 16.16 5.76
CA SER A 15 9.46 15.88 7.18
C SER A 15 10.33 16.97 7.82
N PRO A 16 9.87 17.64 8.89
CA PRO A 16 10.62 18.71 9.55
C PRO A 16 11.96 18.19 10.13
N TYR A 17 12.02 16.95 10.58
CA TYR A 17 13.24 16.31 11.11
C TYR A 17 14.33 16.08 10.05
N GLN A 18 13.99 16.18 8.76
CA GLN A 18 14.92 16.01 7.65
C GLN A 18 15.28 17.34 6.98
N ARG A 19 14.74 18.46 7.46
CA ARG A 19 15.18 19.82 7.06
C ARG A 19 16.41 20.21 7.88
N TYR A 20 17.01 21.35 7.54
CA TYR A 20 18.00 21.95 8.44
C TYR A 20 17.33 22.23 9.80
N PRO A 21 17.94 21.80 10.91
CA PRO A 21 17.40 22.02 12.26
C PRO A 21 17.34 23.51 12.62
N ASN A 22 18.19 24.33 11.99
CA ASN A 22 18.27 25.77 12.19
C ASN A 22 18.70 26.48 10.90
N ALA A 23 18.43 27.79 10.83
CA ALA A 23 18.78 28.61 9.66
C ALA A 23 20.29 28.82 9.50
N SER A 24 21.07 28.69 10.59
CA SER A 24 22.53 28.80 10.58
C SER A 24 23.17 27.70 9.73
N GLU A 25 22.74 26.44 9.90
CA GLU A 25 23.29 25.34 9.08
C GLU A 25 22.97 25.49 7.59
N LEU A 26 21.80 26.06 7.25
CA LEU A 26 21.47 26.40 5.87
C LEU A 26 22.40 27.48 5.32
N ALA A 27 22.66 28.53 6.11
CA ALA A 27 23.55 29.61 5.71
C ALA A 27 24.99 29.14 5.50
N ASP A 28 25.45 28.21 6.35
CA ASP A 28 26.78 27.62 6.24
C ASP A 28 26.93 26.76 4.97
N ASP A 29 25.92 25.96 4.63
CA ASP A 29 25.93 25.18 3.38
C ASP A 29 25.80 26.07 2.12
N LEU A 30 25.05 27.18 2.20
CA LEU A 30 25.01 28.18 1.12
C LEU A 30 26.35 28.90 0.94
N ARG A 31 27.03 29.25 2.04
CA ARG A 31 28.37 29.86 2.00
C ARG A 31 29.38 28.91 1.37
N ARG A 32 29.40 27.63 1.79
CA ARG A 32 30.27 26.60 1.20
C ARG A 32 30.03 26.47 -0.30
N PHE A 33 28.76 26.39 -0.71
CA PHE A 33 28.40 26.33 -2.13
C PHE A 33 28.93 27.55 -2.93
N LEU A 34 28.77 28.76 -2.40
CA LEU A 34 29.25 29.99 -3.06
C LEU A 34 30.79 30.06 -3.17
N HIS A 35 31.51 29.43 -2.24
CA HIS A 35 32.98 29.35 -2.26
C HIS A 35 33.50 28.13 -3.04
N GLY A 36 32.62 27.32 -3.65
CA GLY A 36 33.00 26.09 -4.36
C GLY A 36 33.48 24.96 -3.43
N GLU A 37 33.19 25.06 -2.13
CA GLU A 37 33.55 24.07 -1.13
C GLU A 37 32.51 22.94 -1.05
N ARG A 38 32.94 21.77 -0.56
CA ARG A 38 32.03 20.63 -0.36
C ARG A 38 30.97 20.96 0.69
N ILE A 39 29.70 20.90 0.28
CA ILE A 39 28.54 21.07 1.15
C ILE A 39 28.41 19.92 2.16
N LEU A 40 27.89 20.18 3.36
CA LEU A 40 27.67 19.17 4.41
C LEU A 40 26.38 18.39 4.19
N ALA A 41 25.41 18.95 3.49
CA ALA A 41 24.20 18.23 3.09
C ALA A 41 24.54 17.02 2.21
N ARG A 42 24.44 15.82 2.79
CA ARG A 42 24.55 14.57 2.04
C ARG A 42 23.35 14.45 1.09
N PRO A 43 23.58 14.08 -0.19
CA PRO A 43 22.47 13.72 -1.07
C PRO A 43 21.70 12.57 -0.41
N LEU A 44 20.37 12.68 -0.38
CA LEU A 44 19.53 11.60 0.15
C LEU A 44 19.85 10.31 -0.62
N ALA A 45 20.22 9.25 0.10
CA ALA A 45 20.50 7.97 -0.52
C ALA A 45 19.25 7.50 -1.29
N LEU A 46 19.44 6.82 -2.42
CA LEU A 46 18.33 6.23 -3.19
C LEU A 46 17.42 5.37 -2.30
N TRP A 47 18.01 4.69 -1.33
CA TRP A 47 17.30 3.90 -0.31
C TRP A 47 16.40 4.74 0.61
N ASP A 48 16.82 5.94 1.00
CA ASP A 48 16.00 6.87 1.78
C ASP A 48 14.84 7.43 0.95
N ARG A 49 15.05 7.65 -0.35
CA ARG A 49 13.99 8.02 -1.30
C ARG A 49 12.97 6.91 -1.49
N VAL A 50 13.41 5.65 -1.63
CA VAL A 50 12.52 4.49 -1.74
C VAL A 50 11.74 4.28 -0.44
N GLY A 51 12.40 4.40 0.72
CA GLY A 51 11.75 4.31 2.03
C GLY A 51 10.72 5.43 2.25
N GLN A 52 11.02 6.66 1.85
CA GLN A 52 10.07 7.78 1.92
C GLN A 52 8.92 7.63 0.92
N TRP A 53 9.19 7.15 -0.30
CA TRP A 53 8.16 6.85 -1.29
C TRP A 53 7.23 5.74 -0.78
N ALA A 54 7.77 4.68 -0.18
CA ALA A 54 7.01 3.61 0.44
C ALA A 54 6.16 4.11 1.62
N ARG A 55 6.69 5.01 2.45
CA ARG A 55 5.92 5.64 3.54
C ARG A 55 4.83 6.58 3.04
N GLN A 56 5.05 7.26 1.91
CA GLN A 56 4.07 8.19 1.32
C GLN A 56 3.00 7.48 0.48
N ARG A 57 3.29 6.29 -0.06
CA ARG A 57 2.36 5.48 -0.87
C ARG A 57 2.46 3.98 -0.50
N PRO A 58 2.11 3.61 0.75
CA PRO A 58 2.31 2.26 1.27
C PRO A 58 1.62 1.18 0.45
N ALA A 59 0.44 1.48 -0.10
CA ALA A 59 -0.31 0.56 -0.94
C ALA A 59 0.38 0.20 -2.27
N LEU A 60 1.28 1.05 -2.78
CA LEU A 60 2.04 0.77 -3.98
C LEU A 60 3.30 -0.06 -3.66
N ALA A 61 4.01 0.28 -2.58
CA ALA A 61 5.20 -0.46 -2.18
C ALA A 61 4.89 -1.94 -1.93
N THR A 62 3.75 -2.24 -1.30
CA THR A 62 3.36 -3.62 -1.03
C THR A 62 2.99 -4.42 -2.26
N THR A 63 2.36 -3.81 -3.28
CA THR A 63 2.06 -4.53 -4.54
C THR A 63 3.34 -4.89 -5.29
N TRP A 64 4.31 -3.97 -5.33
CA TRP A 64 5.60 -4.23 -5.97
C TRP A 64 6.39 -5.32 -5.23
N VAL A 65 6.46 -5.26 -3.89
CA VAL A 65 7.13 -6.29 -3.08
C VAL A 65 6.47 -7.65 -3.25
N ALA A 66 5.13 -7.72 -3.20
CA ALA A 66 4.40 -8.97 -3.40
C ALA A 66 4.66 -9.58 -4.79
N MET A 67 4.65 -8.76 -5.84
CA MET A 67 4.99 -9.21 -7.20
C MET A 67 6.44 -9.69 -7.29
N SER A 68 7.39 -8.98 -6.69
CA SER A 68 8.80 -9.38 -6.66
C SER A 68 9.01 -10.70 -5.92
N CYS A 69 8.39 -10.88 -4.75
CA CYS A 69 8.46 -12.14 -4.00
C CYS A 69 7.84 -13.30 -4.77
N PHE A 70 6.69 -13.09 -5.43
CA PHE A 70 6.04 -14.11 -6.26
C PHE A 70 6.94 -14.51 -7.43
N TYR A 71 7.52 -13.53 -8.13
CA TYR A 71 8.43 -13.78 -9.25
C TYR A 71 9.72 -14.49 -8.80
N LEU A 72 10.27 -14.11 -7.65
CA LEU A 72 11.43 -14.78 -7.04
C LEU A 72 11.11 -16.22 -6.63
N TYR A 73 9.93 -16.48 -6.04
CA TYR A 73 9.50 -17.85 -5.74
C TYR A 73 9.35 -18.68 -7.02
N HIS A 74 8.76 -18.12 -8.08
CA HIS A 74 8.64 -18.80 -9.36
C HIS A 74 10.00 -19.11 -10.00
N LEU A 75 10.91 -18.13 -10.02
CA LEU A 75 12.30 -18.33 -10.45
C LEU A 75 13.00 -19.38 -9.60
N MET A 76 12.84 -19.33 -8.27
CA MET A 76 13.44 -20.29 -7.36
C MET A 76 12.89 -21.70 -7.59
N ARG A 77 11.58 -21.86 -7.84
CA ARG A 77 10.99 -23.14 -8.27
C ARG A 77 11.69 -23.61 -9.55
N LEU A 78 11.74 -22.79 -10.60
CA LEU A 78 12.41 -23.13 -11.87
C LEU A 78 13.88 -23.52 -11.69
N TYR A 79 14.64 -22.81 -10.85
CA TYR A 79 16.04 -23.09 -10.56
C TYR A 79 16.23 -24.39 -9.76
N LEU A 80 15.34 -24.67 -8.79
CA LEU A 80 15.41 -25.85 -7.93
C LEU A 80 14.95 -27.12 -8.65
N THR A 81 13.91 -27.06 -9.49
CA THR A 81 13.43 -28.25 -10.21
C THR A 81 14.32 -28.65 -11.38
N ARG A 82 15.31 -27.85 -11.80
CA ARG A 82 16.32 -28.16 -12.85
C ARG A 82 15.80 -28.90 -14.10
N GLU A 83 14.51 -28.81 -14.43
CA GLU A 83 13.95 -29.29 -15.69
C GLU A 83 14.14 -28.23 -16.77
N VAL A 84 15.39 -27.99 -17.16
CA VAL A 84 15.70 -27.19 -18.36
C VAL A 84 15.41 -28.00 -19.65
N ALA A 85 14.77 -29.17 -19.56
CA ALA A 85 14.73 -30.14 -20.66
C ALA A 85 13.35 -30.61 -21.15
N ALA A 86 12.20 -30.22 -20.59
CA ALA A 86 10.92 -30.75 -21.08
C ALA A 86 9.75 -29.75 -21.01
N GLY A 87 9.62 -28.89 -22.03
CA GLY A 87 8.37 -28.16 -22.29
C GLY A 87 8.55 -26.66 -22.46
N SER A 88 8.92 -26.22 -23.66
CA SER A 88 9.02 -24.80 -24.05
C SER A 88 7.71 -23.99 -23.92
N GLY A 89 6.57 -24.64 -23.66
CA GLY A 89 5.26 -23.98 -23.53
C GLY A 89 4.93 -23.43 -22.15
N GLU A 90 5.21 -24.15 -21.05
CA GLU A 90 4.70 -23.78 -19.72
C GLU A 90 5.39 -22.54 -19.15
N SER A 91 6.72 -22.45 -19.28
CA SER A 91 7.52 -21.28 -18.90
C SER A 91 7.13 -20.02 -19.68
N MET A 92 6.71 -20.17 -20.94
CA MET A 92 6.28 -19.06 -21.79
C MET A 92 4.91 -18.51 -21.33
N THR A 93 4.00 -19.37 -20.87
CA THR A 93 2.73 -18.94 -20.27
C THR A 93 2.89 -18.17 -18.97
N VAL A 94 3.84 -18.54 -18.09
CA VAL A 94 4.06 -17.79 -16.84
C VAL A 94 4.66 -16.42 -17.12
N THR A 95 5.70 -16.37 -17.95
CA THR A 95 6.37 -15.11 -18.30
C THR A 95 5.43 -14.15 -19.02
N THR A 96 4.61 -14.61 -19.96
CA THR A 96 3.59 -13.78 -20.61
C THR A 96 2.52 -13.29 -19.64
N THR A 97 2.09 -14.13 -18.68
CA THR A 97 1.12 -13.71 -17.65
C THR A 97 1.70 -12.65 -16.72
N VAL A 98 2.95 -12.81 -16.28
CA VAL A 98 3.65 -11.83 -15.42
C VAL A 98 3.90 -10.51 -16.16
N LEU A 99 4.25 -10.57 -17.45
CA LEU A 99 4.37 -9.38 -18.29
C LEU A 99 3.02 -8.68 -18.47
N GLY A 100 1.94 -9.44 -18.69
CA GLY A 100 0.58 -8.92 -18.73
C GLY A 100 0.18 -8.24 -17.41
N TRP A 101 0.51 -8.85 -16.28
CA TRP A 101 0.32 -8.28 -14.95
C TRP A 101 1.09 -6.98 -14.75
N SER A 102 2.34 -6.94 -15.20
CA SER A 102 3.21 -5.76 -15.09
C SER A 102 2.72 -4.60 -15.98
N LEU A 103 2.27 -4.90 -17.20
CA LEU A 103 1.69 -3.90 -18.12
C LEU A 103 0.36 -3.37 -17.60
N ALA A 104 -0.51 -4.24 -17.07
CA ALA A 104 -1.77 -3.84 -16.45
C ALA A 104 -1.50 -2.92 -15.24
N ALA A 105 -0.59 -3.32 -14.33
CA ALA A 105 -0.21 -2.52 -13.18
C ALA A 105 0.36 -1.14 -13.60
N TRP A 106 1.21 -1.11 -14.62
CA TRP A 106 1.75 0.14 -15.18
C TRP A 106 0.66 1.04 -15.77
N GLY A 107 -0.28 0.48 -16.53
CA GLY A 107 -1.42 1.20 -17.10
C GLY A 107 -2.31 1.83 -16.02
N TYR A 108 -2.65 1.05 -14.99
CA TYR A 108 -3.42 1.56 -13.84
C TYR A 108 -2.65 2.65 -13.07
N GLN A 109 -1.33 2.51 -12.91
CA GLN A 109 -0.50 3.51 -12.25
C GLN A 109 -0.50 4.85 -13.01
N ARG A 110 -0.48 4.81 -14.35
CA ARG A 110 -0.56 6.01 -15.19
C ARG A 110 -1.94 6.67 -15.11
N LEU A 111 -3.01 5.87 -15.09
CA LEU A 111 -4.40 6.35 -14.98
C LEU A 111 -4.71 6.99 -13.63
N LEU A 112 -4.15 6.48 -12.53
CA LEU A 112 -4.34 7.05 -11.19
C LEU A 112 -3.73 8.45 -11.02
N GLY A 113 -2.72 8.81 -11.85
CA GLY A 113 -2.08 10.13 -11.81
C GLY A 113 -2.85 11.23 -12.54
N VAL A 114 -3.73 10.86 -13.48
CA VAL A 114 -4.41 11.81 -14.38
C VAL A 114 -5.90 11.93 -14.05
N ASN A 115 -6.50 10.90 -13.45
CA ASN A 115 -7.95 10.78 -13.43
C ASN A 115 -8.60 11.19 -12.08
N ARG A 116 -9.62 12.06 -12.20
CA ARG A 116 -10.55 12.49 -11.13
C ARG A 116 -11.41 11.33 -10.57
N TRP A 117 -11.50 10.22 -11.30
CA TRP A 117 -12.23 9.00 -10.91
C TRP A 117 -11.35 7.94 -10.24
N ASN A 118 -10.35 8.39 -9.45
CA ASN A 118 -9.38 7.54 -8.73
C ASN A 118 -10.04 6.36 -7.98
N ARG A 119 -11.25 6.57 -7.42
CA ARG A 119 -11.99 5.52 -6.71
C ARG A 119 -12.35 4.32 -7.59
N GLN A 120 -12.89 4.53 -8.79
CA GLN A 120 -13.32 3.41 -9.65
C GLN A 120 -12.14 2.66 -10.23
N VAL A 121 -11.07 3.37 -10.60
CA VAL A 121 -9.82 2.78 -11.10
C VAL A 121 -9.22 1.80 -10.09
N LEU A 122 -9.30 2.10 -8.79
CA LEU A 122 -8.82 1.20 -7.73
C LEU A 122 -9.62 -0.10 -7.63
N TYR A 123 -10.95 -0.05 -7.79
CA TYR A 123 -11.78 -1.27 -7.80
C TYR A 123 -11.56 -2.07 -9.07
N ALA A 124 -11.48 -1.41 -10.22
CA ALA A 124 -11.17 -2.05 -11.49
C ALA A 124 -9.81 -2.75 -11.44
N TRP A 125 -8.79 -2.08 -10.91
CA TRP A 125 -7.46 -2.69 -10.73
C TRP A 125 -7.54 -3.93 -9.83
N ALA A 126 -8.14 -3.83 -8.64
CA ALA A 126 -8.24 -4.97 -7.73
C ALA A 126 -9.03 -6.15 -8.34
N ALA A 127 -10.06 -5.88 -9.13
CA ALA A 127 -10.81 -6.91 -9.83
C ALA A 127 -9.98 -7.57 -10.94
N THR A 128 -9.21 -6.78 -11.70
CA THR A 128 -8.29 -7.28 -12.73
C THR A 128 -7.19 -8.17 -12.12
N ASP A 129 -6.63 -7.79 -10.96
CA ASP A 129 -5.63 -8.60 -10.27
C ASP A 129 -6.17 -10.00 -9.92
N VAL A 130 -7.38 -10.06 -9.34
CA VAL A 130 -8.05 -11.33 -9.00
C VAL A 130 -8.41 -12.12 -10.25
N LEU A 131 -8.94 -11.47 -11.30
CA LEU A 131 -9.32 -12.13 -12.55
C LEU A 131 -8.10 -12.78 -13.21
N ILE A 132 -6.98 -12.07 -13.31
CA ILE A 132 -5.78 -12.59 -13.93
C ILE A 132 -5.19 -13.73 -13.09
N LEU A 133 -5.17 -13.61 -11.75
CA LEU A 133 -4.77 -14.72 -10.88
C LEU A 133 -5.67 -15.96 -11.08
N THR A 134 -6.98 -15.75 -11.21
CA THR A 134 -7.96 -16.82 -11.46
C THR A 134 -7.69 -17.50 -12.80
N LEU A 135 -7.51 -16.72 -13.88
CA LEU A 135 -7.21 -17.23 -15.22
C LEU A 135 -5.86 -17.96 -15.27
N PHE A 136 -4.87 -17.47 -14.53
CA PHE A 136 -3.59 -18.13 -14.37
C PHE A 136 -3.76 -19.51 -13.71
N LEU A 137 -4.48 -19.58 -12.60
CA LEU A 137 -4.75 -20.83 -11.90
C LEU A 137 -5.54 -21.84 -12.74
N LEU A 138 -6.45 -21.37 -13.59
CA LEU A 138 -7.20 -22.21 -14.55
C LEU A 138 -6.27 -22.85 -15.61
N ARG A 139 -5.12 -22.23 -15.93
CA ARG A 139 -4.21 -22.71 -16.98
C ARG A 139 -3.15 -23.70 -16.49
N PHE A 140 -2.77 -23.62 -15.22
CA PHE A 140 -1.65 -24.38 -14.62
C PHE A 140 -2.13 -25.61 -13.82
N ASP A 141 -2.07 -25.51 -12.49
CA ASP A 141 -2.11 -26.63 -11.56
C ASP A 141 -3.46 -26.75 -10.82
N GLY A 142 -4.43 -25.86 -11.11
CA GLY A 142 -5.77 -25.94 -10.55
C GLY A 142 -5.86 -25.59 -9.05
N PRO A 143 -6.92 -26.03 -8.35
CA PRO A 143 -7.24 -25.61 -6.99
C PRO A 143 -6.35 -26.20 -5.89
N SER A 144 -5.56 -27.24 -6.18
CA SER A 144 -4.59 -27.85 -5.26
C SER A 144 -3.21 -27.18 -5.28
N SER A 145 -3.02 -26.19 -6.14
CA SER A 145 -1.73 -25.53 -6.33
C SER A 145 -1.36 -24.57 -5.19
N ALA A 146 -0.06 -24.49 -4.89
CA ALA A 146 0.47 -23.52 -3.92
C ALA A 146 0.19 -22.05 -4.34
N TYR A 147 -0.12 -21.81 -5.61
CA TYR A 147 -0.45 -20.50 -6.17
C TYR A 147 -1.79 -19.94 -5.68
N VAL A 148 -2.67 -20.78 -5.13
CA VAL A 148 -3.90 -20.36 -4.45
C VAL A 148 -3.60 -19.39 -3.29
N MET A 149 -2.39 -19.45 -2.74
CA MET A 149 -1.94 -18.48 -1.73
C MET A 149 -1.95 -17.02 -2.22
N GLY A 150 -1.89 -16.81 -3.54
CA GLY A 150 -1.99 -15.49 -4.16
C GLY A 150 -3.29 -14.76 -3.80
N TYR A 151 -4.41 -15.46 -3.59
CA TYR A 151 -5.66 -14.83 -3.19
C TYR A 151 -5.57 -14.20 -1.79
N PHE A 152 -4.84 -14.81 -0.85
CA PHE A 152 -4.60 -14.22 0.48
C PHE A 152 -3.75 -12.96 0.36
N VAL A 153 -2.72 -12.98 -0.48
CA VAL A 153 -1.85 -11.83 -0.71
C VAL A 153 -2.63 -10.67 -1.33
N LEU A 154 -3.49 -10.94 -2.33
CA LEU A 154 -4.36 -9.93 -2.91
C LEU A 154 -5.34 -9.35 -1.87
N THR A 155 -5.91 -10.20 -1.02
CA THR A 155 -6.82 -9.78 0.06
C THR A 155 -6.12 -8.93 1.11
N ALA A 156 -4.90 -9.28 1.51
CA ALA A 156 -4.08 -8.48 2.41
C ALA A 156 -3.65 -7.15 1.77
N GLY A 157 -3.25 -7.18 0.49
CA GLY A 157 -2.90 -6.00 -0.31
C GLY A 157 -4.06 -5.00 -0.43
N ALA A 158 -5.29 -5.51 -0.55
CA ALA A 158 -6.50 -4.70 -0.61
C ALA A 158 -6.71 -3.86 0.67
N ALA A 159 -6.35 -4.41 1.84
CA ALA A 159 -6.54 -3.73 3.12
C ALA A 159 -5.61 -2.52 3.32
N LEU A 160 -4.40 -2.57 2.76
CA LEU A 160 -3.42 -1.48 2.80
C LEU A 160 -3.89 -0.22 2.07
N ARG A 161 -4.93 -0.32 1.24
CA ARG A 161 -5.55 0.83 0.56
C ARG A 161 -6.55 1.59 1.47
N PHE A 162 -6.68 1.21 2.74
CA PHE A 162 -7.55 1.83 3.77
C PHE A 162 -9.02 1.99 3.36
N ARG A 163 -9.55 1.08 2.53
CA ARG A 163 -10.94 1.10 2.03
C ARG A 163 -11.64 -0.23 2.37
N VAL A 164 -12.49 -0.20 3.38
CA VAL A 164 -13.24 -1.39 3.85
C VAL A 164 -14.03 -2.07 2.72
N ARG A 165 -14.73 -1.29 1.89
CA ARG A 165 -15.51 -1.84 0.75
C ARG A 165 -14.65 -2.58 -0.28
N LEU A 166 -13.38 -2.20 -0.43
CA LEU A 166 -12.46 -2.83 -1.38
C LEU A 166 -12.01 -4.20 -0.87
N VAL A 167 -11.77 -4.34 0.44
CA VAL A 167 -11.46 -5.63 1.08
C VAL A 167 -12.59 -6.62 0.87
N TRP A 168 -13.84 -6.22 1.13
CA TRP A 168 -15.01 -7.08 0.91
C TRP A 168 -15.19 -7.48 -0.56
N LEU A 169 -14.97 -6.55 -1.50
CA LEU A 169 -15.01 -6.86 -2.92
C LEU A 169 -13.96 -7.92 -3.27
N VAL A 170 -12.69 -7.69 -2.92
CA VAL A 170 -11.59 -8.61 -3.25
C VAL A 170 -11.78 -9.98 -2.60
N THR A 171 -12.23 -10.02 -1.34
CA THR A 171 -12.53 -11.26 -0.63
C THR A 171 -13.62 -12.04 -1.35
N GLY A 172 -14.74 -11.37 -1.69
CA GLY A 172 -15.85 -11.97 -2.42
C GLY A 172 -15.43 -12.46 -3.81
N LEU A 173 -14.69 -11.64 -4.57
CA LEU A 173 -14.21 -12.00 -5.90
C LEU A 173 -13.22 -13.17 -5.85
N SER A 174 -12.41 -13.26 -4.79
CA SER A 174 -11.47 -14.38 -4.60
C SER A 174 -12.20 -15.69 -4.25
N VAL A 175 -13.25 -15.62 -3.42
CA VAL A 175 -14.12 -16.76 -3.13
C VAL A 175 -14.79 -17.24 -4.43
N VAL A 176 -15.38 -16.33 -5.21
CA VAL A 176 -15.98 -16.64 -6.52
C VAL A 176 -14.96 -17.25 -7.48
N GLY A 177 -13.76 -16.65 -7.59
CA GLY A 177 -12.69 -17.18 -8.43
C GLY A 177 -12.26 -18.59 -8.04
N TYR A 178 -12.19 -18.89 -6.75
CA TYR A 178 -11.92 -20.24 -6.25
C TYR A 178 -13.05 -21.23 -6.56
N PHE A 179 -14.31 -20.84 -6.45
CA PHE A 179 -15.43 -21.68 -6.88
C PHE A 179 -15.40 -21.94 -8.39
N VAL A 180 -15.02 -20.96 -9.22
CA VAL A 180 -14.84 -21.17 -10.67
C VAL A 180 -13.73 -22.19 -10.93
N LEU A 181 -12.61 -22.14 -10.19
CA LEU A 181 -11.54 -23.14 -10.29
C LEU A 181 -12.04 -24.55 -9.92
N LEU A 182 -12.84 -24.65 -8.87
CA LEU A 182 -13.38 -25.91 -8.39
C LEU A 182 -14.40 -26.48 -9.38
N PHE A 183 -15.21 -25.63 -9.98
CA PHE A 183 -16.17 -25.98 -11.02
C PHE A 183 -15.48 -26.42 -12.33
N ASP A 184 -14.44 -25.72 -12.77
CA ASP A 184 -13.63 -26.11 -13.93
C ASP A 184 -12.91 -27.44 -13.69
N ALA A 185 -12.35 -27.65 -12.49
CA ALA A 185 -11.76 -28.93 -12.11
C ALA A 185 -12.79 -30.06 -12.11
N LEU A 186 -14.00 -29.82 -11.59
CA LEU A 186 -15.09 -30.80 -11.58
C LEU A 186 -15.53 -31.20 -13.00
N LEU A 187 -15.59 -30.25 -13.94
CA LEU A 187 -16.07 -30.48 -15.30
C LEU A 187 -15.00 -31.01 -16.26
N ARG A 188 -13.73 -30.60 -16.11
CA ARG A 188 -12.69 -30.85 -17.12
C ARG A 188 -11.53 -31.71 -16.65
N ARG A 189 -11.21 -31.73 -15.35
CA ARG A 189 -10.01 -32.38 -14.80
C ARG A 189 -10.26 -32.93 -13.39
N PRO A 190 -11.07 -33.99 -13.24
CA PRO A 190 -11.41 -34.55 -11.92
C PRO A 190 -10.18 -35.05 -11.15
N ASP A 191 -9.13 -35.43 -11.86
CA ASP A 191 -7.79 -35.80 -11.37
C ASP A 191 -7.06 -34.66 -10.63
N LYS A 192 -7.45 -33.40 -10.81
CA LYS A 192 -6.90 -32.24 -10.09
C LYS A 192 -7.76 -31.77 -8.91
N LEU A 193 -8.82 -32.51 -8.57
CA LEU A 193 -9.60 -32.23 -7.38
C LEU A 193 -8.72 -32.37 -6.13
N PRO A 194 -8.87 -31.50 -5.12
CA PRO A 194 -8.12 -31.64 -3.89
C PRO A 194 -8.48 -32.98 -3.23
N GLU A 195 -7.49 -33.88 -3.08
CA GLU A 195 -7.71 -35.22 -2.48
C GLU A 195 -8.36 -35.12 -1.09
N HIS A 196 -8.00 -34.08 -0.34
CA HIS A 196 -8.59 -33.79 0.96
C HIS A 196 -9.64 -32.71 0.83
N HIS A 197 -10.91 -33.08 1.04
CA HIS A 197 -12.04 -32.12 1.08
C HIS A 197 -11.83 -31.03 2.16
N THR A 198 -11.01 -31.32 3.18
CA THR A 198 -10.61 -30.37 4.21
C THR A 198 -9.81 -29.18 3.67
N SER A 199 -9.09 -29.32 2.56
CA SER A 199 -8.31 -28.23 1.95
C SER A 199 -9.19 -27.09 1.41
N ILE A 200 -10.34 -27.44 0.82
CA ILE A 200 -11.35 -26.49 0.33
C ILE A 200 -11.88 -25.66 1.51
N ALA A 201 -12.24 -26.34 2.60
CA ALA A 201 -12.73 -25.69 3.81
C ALA A 201 -11.67 -24.78 4.45
N MET A 202 -10.42 -25.24 4.54
CA MET A 202 -9.31 -24.44 5.07
C MET A 202 -9.08 -23.16 4.25
N PHE A 203 -9.13 -23.26 2.92
CA PHE A 203 -8.97 -22.09 2.06
C PHE A 203 -10.09 -21.07 2.28
N LEU A 204 -11.35 -21.51 2.25
CA LEU A 204 -12.51 -20.63 2.46
C LEU A 204 -12.49 -19.99 3.85
N VAL A 205 -12.20 -20.76 4.89
CA VAL A 205 -12.07 -20.25 6.25
C VAL A 205 -10.93 -19.25 6.33
N GLY A 206 -9.76 -19.55 5.75
CA GLY A 206 -8.63 -18.63 5.71
C GLY A 206 -8.97 -17.29 5.07
N ILE A 207 -9.69 -17.29 3.93
CA ILE A 207 -9.86 -16.06 3.16
C ILE A 207 -10.95 -15.19 3.78
N LEU A 208 -11.99 -15.84 4.32
CA LEU A 208 -13.04 -15.18 5.09
C LEU A 208 -12.47 -14.61 6.40
N THR A 209 -11.67 -15.38 7.14
CA THR A 209 -11.06 -14.89 8.39
C THR A 209 -10.15 -13.69 8.15
N ILE A 210 -9.26 -13.76 7.16
CA ILE A 210 -8.41 -12.62 6.79
C ILE A 210 -9.25 -11.42 6.36
N GLY A 211 -10.26 -11.62 5.50
CA GLY A 211 -11.16 -10.56 5.05
C GLY A 211 -11.92 -9.88 6.21
N ILE A 212 -12.46 -10.67 7.13
CA ILE A 212 -13.19 -10.18 8.32
C ILE A 212 -12.23 -9.43 9.25
N VAL A 213 -11.10 -10.01 9.62
CA VAL A 213 -10.12 -9.39 10.53
C VAL A 213 -9.63 -8.07 9.96
N GLN A 214 -9.22 -8.04 8.68
CA GLN A 214 -8.78 -6.82 8.00
C GLN A 214 -9.90 -5.78 7.93
N GLY A 215 -11.13 -6.19 7.63
CA GLY A 215 -12.31 -5.32 7.59
C GLY A 215 -12.58 -4.66 8.95
N LEU A 216 -12.59 -5.44 10.03
CA LEU A 216 -12.80 -4.96 11.40
C LEU A 216 -11.68 -4.04 11.86
N LEU A 217 -10.41 -4.39 11.59
CA LEU A 217 -9.25 -3.56 11.90
C LEU A 217 -9.37 -2.18 11.22
N LEU A 218 -9.72 -2.14 9.94
CA LEU A 218 -9.90 -0.89 9.21
C LEU A 218 -11.05 -0.04 9.75
N VAL A 219 -12.16 -0.65 10.17
CA VAL A 219 -13.27 0.07 10.81
C VAL A 219 -12.82 0.65 12.16
N ARG A 220 -12.10 -0.13 12.97
CA ARG A 220 -11.60 0.30 14.28
C ARG A 220 -10.62 1.46 14.17
N VAL A 221 -9.64 1.36 13.28
CA VAL A 221 -8.64 2.43 13.04
C VAL A 221 -9.33 3.72 12.54
N ARG A 222 -10.30 3.60 11.62
CA ARG A 222 -11.04 4.77 11.13
C ARG A 222 -11.84 5.46 12.24
N ARG A 223 -12.39 4.69 13.17
CA ARG A 223 -13.12 5.24 14.32
C ARG A 223 -12.20 6.03 15.24
N GLN A 224 -11.03 5.48 15.59
CA GLN A 224 -10.04 6.15 16.44
C GLN A 224 -9.54 7.47 15.82
N ILE A 225 -9.27 7.49 14.51
CA ILE A 225 -8.85 8.72 13.82
C ILE A 225 -9.94 9.80 13.89
N ARG A 226 -11.22 9.42 13.75
CA ARG A 226 -12.35 10.37 13.88
C ARG A 226 -12.49 10.91 15.29
N GLU A 227 -12.33 10.07 16.30
CA GLU A 227 -12.41 10.47 17.72
C GLU A 227 -11.28 11.44 18.08
N GLN A 228 -10.03 11.19 17.64
CA GLN A 228 -8.92 12.12 17.83
C GLN A 228 -9.12 13.47 17.11
N ALA A 229 -9.65 13.44 15.88
CA ALA A 229 -9.94 14.67 15.12
C ALA A 229 -11.07 15.49 15.77
N GLY A 230 -12.10 14.83 16.30
CA GLY A 230 -13.21 15.49 17.01
C GLY A 230 -12.78 16.09 18.37
N GLY A 231 -11.94 15.37 19.13
CA GLY A 231 -11.44 15.84 20.43
C GLY A 231 -10.56 17.09 20.32
N SER A 232 -9.68 17.16 19.31
CA SER A 232 -8.78 18.31 19.08
C SER A 232 -9.54 19.59 18.71
N GLY A 233 -10.63 19.48 17.95
CA GLY A 233 -11.48 20.63 17.59
C GLY A 233 -12.26 21.21 18.77
N SER A 234 -12.70 20.38 19.71
CA SER A 234 -13.43 20.82 20.92
C SER A 234 -12.55 21.57 21.93
N ASN A 235 -11.27 21.20 22.05
CA ASN A 235 -10.32 21.85 22.96
C ASN A 235 -9.89 23.25 22.48
N LEU A 236 -9.88 23.51 21.17
CA LEU A 236 -9.59 24.84 20.61
C LEU A 236 -10.79 25.80 20.74
N ALA A 237 -12.02 25.30 20.72
CA ALA A 237 -13.22 26.11 20.97
C ALA A 237 -13.37 26.51 22.45
N GLY A 238 -12.93 25.65 23.38
CA GLY A 238 -12.98 25.93 24.82
C GLY A 238 -11.92 26.91 25.33
N SER A 239 -10.80 27.09 24.62
CA SER A 239 -9.72 28.01 25.03
C SER A 239 -10.00 29.48 24.68
N HIS A 240 -10.80 29.74 23.64
CA HIS A 240 -11.21 31.11 23.29
C HIS A 240 -12.30 31.69 24.20
N HIS A 241 -13.07 30.84 24.90
CA HIS A 241 -14.11 31.33 25.81
C HIS A 241 -13.61 31.62 27.24
N ARG A 242 -12.44 31.09 27.63
CA ARG A 242 -11.84 31.31 28.97
C ARG A 242 -10.93 32.53 29.08
N SER A 243 -10.55 33.18 27.99
CA SER A 243 -9.68 34.38 28.06
C SER A 243 -10.43 35.71 28.16
N SER A 244 -11.77 35.74 27.99
CA SER A 244 -12.56 36.98 28.08
C SER A 244 -13.21 37.23 29.45
N SER A 245 -13.19 36.27 30.38
CA SER A 245 -13.81 36.44 31.71
C SER A 245 -12.84 36.88 32.82
N GLY A 246 -11.56 37.13 32.51
CA GLY A 246 -10.52 37.45 33.50
C GLY A 246 -10.12 38.94 33.62
N VAL A 247 -10.60 39.83 32.75
CA VAL A 247 -10.07 41.22 32.66
C VAL A 247 -10.99 42.28 33.28
N SER A 248 -12.19 41.92 33.77
CA SER A 248 -13.18 42.90 34.23
C SER A 248 -13.17 43.22 35.75
N ALA A 249 -12.27 42.67 36.56
CA ALA A 249 -12.37 42.81 38.03
C ALA A 249 -11.36 43.75 38.71
N SER A 250 -10.34 44.29 38.02
CA SER A 250 -9.31 45.12 38.69
C SER A 250 -9.30 46.62 38.36
N ARG A 251 -10.20 47.12 37.50
CA ARG A 251 -10.16 48.52 37.01
C ARG A 251 -11.29 49.44 37.47
N LYS A 252 -11.92 49.16 38.63
CA LYS A 252 -12.96 50.03 39.23
C LYS A 252 -12.68 50.47 40.68
N ARG A 253 -11.40 50.61 41.09
CA ARG A 253 -11.07 51.02 42.47
C ARG A 253 -10.09 52.20 42.62
N VAL A 254 -10.00 53.10 41.63
CA VAL A 254 -9.06 54.25 41.69
C VAL A 254 -9.73 55.63 41.57
N TRP A 255 -11.07 55.74 41.54
CA TRP A 255 -11.74 57.05 41.36
C TRP A 255 -12.71 57.47 42.47
N LEU A 256 -12.41 57.20 43.75
CA LEU A 256 -13.34 57.60 44.85
C LEU A 256 -12.73 58.06 46.19
N LYS A 257 -11.48 58.52 46.26
CA LYS A 257 -10.98 59.34 47.38
C LYS A 257 -10.04 60.38 46.79
N ARG A 258 -10.47 61.65 46.78
CA ARG A 258 -10.04 62.69 47.74
C ARG A 258 -8.54 62.92 47.68
#